data_AF-A0A9D4QK56-F1
#
_entry.id   AF-A0A9D4QK56-F1
#
_cell.length_a   1.000
_cell.length_b   1.000
_cell.length_c   1.000
_cell.angle_alpha   90.00
_cell.angle_beta   90.00
_cell.angle_gamma   90.00
#
_symmetry.space_group_name_H-M   'P 1'
#
loop_
_entity.id
_entity.type
_entity.pdbx_description
1 polymer ?
#
loop_
_entity_poly.entity_id
_entity_poly.type
_entity_poly.pdbx_seq_one_letter_code
_entity_poly.pdbx_strand_id
1 'polypeptide(L)'
;MELLYTPGVKINWTKAEHEGGFEKIVRMLSRSGHRVLMTLQRKCSNLSQLMKCPAVTEPLNFLAGRRIALDTSRDQIPLQYPATGEVLCSMQLASKMDVDRAVTAAKDAQVGWARMSGFHRGQVLKRAADIIRSRLEEIARLETLDTGKPIWEARLDMQSCADTIEYYGGLAASIAGEFLPLSDGCYAYTIREALGVVGGIGAWNYPLQMASWKSAPALACGNSFVFKPSELTPLTAVVLGEVYKEAGLPDGCYNVVQGGGEVGQLLCSHDLVDKISFTGSVPVGSKIMEACAKGVKHVTLELGGKSPLIIFDDCHLDNAVSGAMMANFLTQGQVCSNGTRVFIQKKIITEFLEKLVKRTKRMKIGDPFNDNTTVGATISRQQADKVLRYVNLAKQEGAEVLCGGQEVTPEERFKGKYAFCNLNK
;
A
#
# COMPACT_ATOMS: atom_id res chain seq x y z
N MET A 1 1.04 20.32 -16.34
CA MET A 1 1.56 19.57 -15.19
C MET A 1 1.60 18.11 -15.64
N GLU A 2 2.73 17.69 -16.21
CA GLU A 2 2.95 16.39 -16.85
C GLU A 2 3.28 15.34 -15.79
N LEU A 3 2.46 14.30 -15.67
CA LEU A 3 2.80 13.07 -14.96
C LEU A 3 2.60 11.91 -15.92
N LEU A 4 3.70 11.21 -16.20
CA LEU A 4 3.78 9.90 -16.85
C LEU A 4 3.28 9.84 -18.31
N TYR A 5 4.06 10.41 -19.23
CA TYR A 5 3.97 10.08 -20.66
C TYR A 5 4.90 8.89 -20.96
N THR A 6 4.32 7.72 -21.20
CA THR A 6 5.01 6.61 -21.89
C THR A 6 4.96 6.90 -23.40
N PRO A 7 6.10 7.14 -24.08
CA PRO A 7 6.07 7.45 -25.51
C PRO A 7 5.59 6.23 -26.31
N GLY A 8 4.48 6.38 -27.06
CA GLY A 8 4.06 5.42 -28.08
C GLY A 8 2.59 4.96 -28.03
N VAL A 9 1.84 5.24 -26.96
CA VAL A 9 0.42 4.87 -26.88
C VAL A 9 -0.47 6.07 -27.19
N LYS A 10 -0.88 6.22 -28.46
CA LYS A 10 -1.99 7.13 -28.81
C LYS A 10 -3.31 6.50 -28.34
N ILE A 11 -3.80 6.89 -27.16
CA ILE A 11 -5.15 6.55 -26.72
C ILE A 11 -6.13 7.47 -27.44
N ASN A 12 -6.89 6.90 -28.36
CA ASN A 12 -7.94 7.62 -29.09
C ASN A 12 -9.25 7.53 -28.28
N TRP A 13 -9.47 8.52 -27.41
CA TRP A 13 -10.52 8.54 -26.38
C TRP A 13 -11.95 8.45 -26.94
N THR A 14 -12.20 9.03 -28.12
CA THR A 14 -13.50 8.99 -28.81
C THR A 14 -13.91 7.59 -29.27
N LYS A 15 -12.95 6.68 -29.50
CA LYS A 15 -13.24 5.28 -29.90
C LYS A 15 -13.48 4.35 -28.70
N ALA A 16 -13.12 4.76 -27.49
CA ALA A 16 -13.39 4.02 -26.26
C ALA A 16 -14.82 4.25 -25.72
N GLU A 17 -15.50 5.32 -26.16
CA GLU A 17 -16.83 5.71 -25.69
C GLU A 17 -17.97 4.90 -26.32
N HIS A 18 -17.80 4.36 -27.53
CA HIS A 18 -18.86 3.57 -28.19
C HIS A 18 -18.90 2.09 -27.76
N GLU A 19 -17.92 1.59 -26.99
CA GLU A 19 -17.82 0.16 -26.59
C GLU A 19 -17.30 -0.04 -25.15
N GLY A 20 -18.00 0.49 -24.13
CA GLY A 20 -17.82 0.06 -22.74
C GLY A 20 -16.58 0.61 -22.00
N GLY A 21 -16.37 1.93 -22.06
CA GLY A 21 -15.20 2.71 -21.61
C GLY A 21 -14.71 2.63 -20.14
N PHE A 22 -15.06 1.60 -19.36
CA PHE A 22 -14.41 1.29 -18.08
C PHE A 22 -13.95 -0.18 -18.03
N GLU A 23 -14.81 -1.11 -18.47
CA GLU A 23 -14.48 -2.53 -18.60
C GLU A 23 -13.34 -2.79 -19.58
N LYS A 24 -13.20 -1.96 -20.64
CA LYS A 24 -12.10 -2.09 -21.59
C LYS A 24 -10.78 -1.57 -21.02
N ILE A 25 -10.77 -0.56 -20.16
CA ILE A 25 -9.55 -0.09 -19.48
C ILE A 25 -9.05 -1.17 -18.50
N VAL A 26 -9.97 -1.76 -17.73
CA VAL A 26 -9.69 -2.91 -16.84
C VAL A 26 -9.22 -4.13 -17.63
N ARG A 27 -9.83 -4.43 -18.80
CA ARG A 27 -9.42 -5.52 -19.69
C ARG A 27 -8.12 -5.27 -20.46
N MET A 28 -7.80 -4.01 -20.78
CA MET A 28 -6.59 -3.69 -21.53
C MET A 28 -5.35 -3.80 -20.62
N LEU A 29 -5.52 -3.53 -19.33
CA LEU A 29 -4.50 -3.77 -18.29
C LEU A 29 -4.33 -5.27 -17.95
N SER A 30 -5.34 -6.12 -18.17
CA SER A 30 -5.30 -7.56 -17.83
C SER A 30 -4.91 -8.51 -18.98
N ARG A 31 -4.78 -8.00 -20.20
CA ARG A 31 -4.52 -8.82 -21.41
C ARG A 31 -3.08 -9.32 -21.56
N SER A 32 -2.15 -8.86 -20.74
CA SER A 32 -0.74 -9.32 -20.76
C SER A 32 -0.53 -10.73 -20.17
N GLY A 33 -1.51 -11.29 -19.44
CA GLY A 33 -1.39 -12.59 -18.76
C GLY A 33 -2.26 -13.73 -19.32
N HIS A 34 -3.03 -13.48 -20.38
CA HIS A 34 -4.17 -14.33 -20.75
C HIS A 34 -3.83 -15.67 -21.45
N ARG A 35 -2.55 -16.01 -21.67
CA ARG A 35 -2.17 -17.25 -22.38
C ARG A 35 -1.75 -18.42 -21.47
N VAL A 36 -1.70 -18.22 -20.14
CA VAL A 36 -1.28 -19.27 -19.19
C VAL A 36 -2.46 -19.80 -18.34
N LEU A 37 -3.61 -19.11 -18.30
CA LEU A 37 -4.71 -19.43 -17.38
C LEU A 37 -5.61 -20.62 -17.79
N MET A 38 -5.61 -21.05 -19.06
CA MET A 38 -6.60 -22.03 -19.53
C MET A 38 -6.28 -23.50 -19.22
N THR A 39 -5.15 -23.81 -18.60
CA THR A 39 -4.75 -25.21 -18.33
C THR A 39 -5.03 -25.66 -16.88
N LEU A 40 -5.43 -24.77 -15.96
CA LEU A 40 -5.61 -25.09 -14.53
C LEU A 40 -7.08 -25.18 -14.06
N GLN A 41 -8.05 -24.90 -14.91
CA GLN A 41 -9.47 -24.78 -14.51
C GLN A 41 -10.24 -26.11 -14.41
N ARG A 42 -9.59 -27.28 -14.43
CA ARG A 42 -10.27 -28.59 -14.58
C ARG A 42 -10.27 -29.54 -13.37
N LYS A 43 -9.88 -29.11 -12.17
CA LYS A 43 -10.04 -29.91 -10.95
C LYS A 43 -10.38 -29.05 -9.73
N CYS A 44 -11.66 -28.84 -9.44
CA CYS A 44 -12.16 -28.52 -8.10
C CYS A 44 -13.70 -28.60 -8.06
N SER A 45 -14.22 -29.82 -7.95
CA SER A 45 -15.61 -30.08 -7.58
C SER A 45 -15.72 -30.10 -6.05
N ASN A 46 -15.88 -28.93 -5.43
CA ASN A 46 -16.55 -28.72 -4.13
C ASN A 46 -16.55 -27.22 -3.78
N LEU A 47 -17.61 -26.51 -4.18
CA LEU A 47 -17.78 -25.09 -3.85
C LEU A 47 -17.84 -24.83 -2.33
N SER A 48 -18.22 -25.81 -1.51
CA SER A 48 -18.31 -25.69 -0.04
C SER A 48 -16.96 -25.67 0.67
N GLN A 49 -15.88 -26.15 0.05
CA GLN A 49 -14.52 -26.09 0.62
C GLN A 49 -13.79 -24.77 0.29
N LEU A 50 -14.24 -24.04 -0.75
CA LEU A 50 -13.83 -22.67 -1.05
C LEU A 50 -14.47 -21.62 -0.10
N MET A 51 -15.35 -22.06 0.81
CA MET A 51 -16.18 -21.19 1.67
C MET A 51 -15.57 -20.85 3.04
N LYS A 52 -14.34 -21.28 3.35
CA LYS A 52 -13.65 -20.86 4.58
C LYS A 52 -12.57 -19.85 4.22
N CYS A 53 -12.56 -18.72 4.92
CA CYS A 53 -11.43 -17.80 4.91
C CYS A 53 -10.17 -18.62 5.27
N PRO A 54 -9.08 -18.55 4.48
CA PRO A 54 -7.91 -19.38 4.74
C PRO A 54 -7.30 -18.97 6.08
N ALA A 55 -7.14 -19.94 6.98
CA ALA A 55 -6.41 -19.72 8.22
C ALA A 55 -4.96 -19.39 7.89
N VAL A 56 -4.43 -18.33 8.48
CA VAL A 56 -3.02 -17.95 8.33
C VAL A 56 -2.23 -18.74 9.37
N THR A 57 -1.48 -19.75 8.91
CA THR A 57 -0.73 -20.66 9.79
C THR A 57 0.75 -20.29 9.89
N GLU A 58 1.28 -19.60 8.88
CA GLU A 58 2.68 -19.21 8.83
C GLU A 58 2.96 -18.02 9.77
N PRO A 59 4.14 -17.98 10.41
CA PRO A 59 4.48 -16.85 11.26
C PRO A 59 4.53 -15.52 10.51
N LEU A 60 4.10 -14.46 11.19
CA LEU A 60 3.99 -13.11 10.63
C LEU A 60 5.18 -12.21 10.96
N ASN A 61 6.24 -12.70 11.61
CA ASN A 61 7.49 -11.97 11.74
C ASN A 61 8.52 -12.55 10.77
N PHE A 62 9.38 -11.71 10.21
CA PHE A 62 10.46 -12.12 9.30
C PHE A 62 11.77 -11.53 9.79
N LEU A 63 12.68 -12.35 10.31
CA LEU A 63 13.95 -11.87 10.86
C LEU A 63 15.09 -12.73 10.32
N ALA A 64 16.18 -12.07 9.93
CA ALA A 64 17.39 -12.73 9.45
C ALA A 64 17.13 -13.79 8.36
N GLY A 65 16.28 -13.45 7.37
CA GLY A 65 16.05 -14.27 6.19
C GLY A 65 15.00 -15.38 6.31
N ARG A 66 14.24 -15.43 7.42
CA ARG A 66 13.20 -16.45 7.64
C ARG A 66 12.01 -15.93 8.44
N ARG A 67 10.86 -16.59 8.28
CA ARG A 67 9.71 -16.42 9.17
C ARG A 67 10.04 -16.93 10.57
N ILE A 68 9.60 -16.21 11.60
CA ILE A 68 9.82 -16.57 13.01
C ILE A 68 8.50 -16.49 13.78
N ALA A 69 8.14 -17.59 14.45
CA ALA A 69 7.08 -17.59 15.45
C ALA A 69 7.60 -16.92 16.73
N LEU A 70 6.79 -16.02 17.29
CA LEU A 70 7.04 -15.46 18.61
C LEU A 70 6.40 -16.33 19.68
N ASP A 71 6.81 -16.13 20.92
CA ASP A 71 6.26 -16.81 22.08
C ASP A 71 4.73 -16.60 22.18
N THR A 72 3.99 -17.70 22.22
CA THR A 72 2.52 -17.70 22.22
C THR A 72 1.91 -17.29 23.55
N SER A 73 2.70 -17.24 24.63
CA SER A 73 2.26 -16.77 25.95
C SER A 73 2.07 -15.24 26.05
N ARG A 74 2.50 -14.51 25.01
CA ARG A 74 2.46 -13.05 24.95
C ARG A 74 1.12 -12.52 24.44
N ASP A 75 0.94 -11.22 24.57
CA ASP A 75 -0.22 -10.51 24.02
C ASP A 75 -0.39 -10.79 22.52
N GLN A 76 -1.64 -11.07 22.16
CA GLN A 76 -2.05 -11.34 20.78
C GLN A 76 -3.24 -10.47 20.43
N ILE A 77 -3.33 -10.13 19.16
CA ILE A 77 -4.49 -9.43 18.61
C ILE A 77 -5.08 -10.25 17.46
N PRO A 78 -6.42 -10.30 17.34
CA PRO A 78 -7.05 -11.01 16.24
C PRO A 78 -6.79 -10.24 14.94
N LEU A 79 -6.19 -10.91 13.96
CA LEU A 79 -6.19 -10.43 12.58
C LEU A 79 -7.50 -10.88 11.93
N GLN A 80 -8.23 -9.94 11.35
CA GLN A 80 -9.56 -10.20 10.81
C GLN A 80 -9.63 -9.88 9.32
N TYR A 81 -10.35 -10.70 8.56
CA TYR A 81 -10.67 -10.39 7.17
C TYR A 81 -11.69 -9.23 7.12
N PRO A 82 -11.39 -8.06 6.51
CA PRO A 82 -12.27 -6.89 6.60
C PRO A 82 -13.67 -7.08 6.02
N ALA A 83 -13.87 -8.00 5.07
CA ALA A 83 -15.19 -8.21 4.46
C ALA A 83 -16.14 -9.04 5.33
N THR A 84 -15.62 -9.96 6.18
CA THR A 84 -16.44 -10.89 6.96
C THR A 84 -16.19 -10.82 8.47
N GLY A 85 -15.12 -10.17 8.91
CA GLY A 85 -14.71 -10.17 10.32
C GLY A 85 -14.20 -11.49 10.86
N GLU A 86 -14.12 -12.51 9.99
CA GLU A 86 -13.58 -13.80 10.37
C GLU A 86 -12.12 -13.63 10.77
N VAL A 87 -11.76 -14.23 11.90
CA VAL A 87 -10.39 -14.17 12.42
C VAL A 87 -9.53 -15.09 11.56
N LEU A 88 -8.52 -14.51 10.90
CA LEU A 88 -7.53 -15.21 10.07
C LEU A 88 -6.51 -15.95 10.93
N CYS A 89 -6.03 -15.27 11.98
CA CYS A 89 -5.11 -15.80 12.99
C CYS A 89 -5.06 -14.87 14.21
N SER A 90 -4.50 -15.37 15.31
CA SER A 90 -4.07 -14.51 16.43
C SER A 90 -2.62 -14.11 16.24
N MET A 91 -2.39 -12.82 15.94
CA MET A 91 -1.05 -12.29 15.69
C MET A 91 -0.37 -11.90 17.00
N GLN A 92 0.82 -12.46 17.25
CA GLN A 92 1.64 -12.12 18.41
C GLN A 92 2.27 -10.74 18.24
N LEU A 93 2.26 -9.94 19.31
CA LEU A 93 2.93 -8.65 19.36
C LEU A 93 4.42 -8.84 19.68
N ALA A 94 5.29 -8.18 18.91
CA ALA A 94 6.72 -8.16 19.17
C ALA A 94 7.02 -7.45 20.49
N SER A 95 7.91 -8.06 21.28
CA SER A 95 8.44 -7.43 22.47
C SER A 95 9.62 -6.52 22.13
N LYS A 96 10.08 -5.71 23.10
CA LYS A 96 11.35 -5.00 22.99
C LYS A 96 12.50 -5.91 22.54
N MET A 97 12.60 -7.11 23.12
CA MET A 97 13.69 -8.04 22.78
C MET A 97 13.62 -8.53 21.32
N ASP A 98 12.44 -8.62 20.72
CA ASP A 98 12.32 -9.00 19.30
C ASP A 98 12.68 -7.85 18.37
N VAL A 99 12.31 -6.62 18.75
CA VAL A 99 12.77 -5.40 18.06
C VAL A 99 14.29 -5.30 18.13
N ASP A 100 14.88 -5.47 19.31
CA ASP A 100 16.33 -5.45 19.50
C ASP A 100 17.03 -6.51 18.63
N ARG A 101 16.48 -7.73 18.56
CA ARG A 101 16.99 -8.80 17.68
C ARG A 101 16.90 -8.44 16.20
N ALA A 102 15.76 -7.89 15.75
CA ALA A 102 15.58 -7.50 14.36
C ALA A 102 16.53 -6.35 13.97
N VAL A 103 16.69 -5.35 14.83
CA VAL A 103 17.59 -4.22 14.60
C VAL A 103 19.06 -4.65 14.64
N THR A 104 19.44 -5.53 15.55
CA THR A 104 20.81 -6.08 15.62
C THR A 104 21.14 -6.86 14.34
N ALA A 105 20.24 -7.76 13.91
CA ALA A 105 20.41 -8.47 12.64
C ALA A 105 20.50 -7.52 11.44
N ALA A 106 19.72 -6.44 11.45
CA ALA A 106 19.82 -5.39 10.44
C ALA A 106 21.16 -4.66 10.46
N LYS A 107 21.69 -4.34 11.64
CA LYS A 107 22.99 -3.66 11.78
C LYS A 107 24.13 -4.53 11.28
N ASP A 108 24.14 -5.81 11.67
CA ASP A 108 25.18 -6.76 11.31
C ASP A 108 25.24 -6.99 9.79
N ALA A 109 24.07 -7.16 9.16
CA ALA A 109 23.97 -7.38 7.71
C ALA A 109 24.32 -6.13 6.88
N GLN A 110 24.01 -4.94 7.41
CA GLN A 110 24.14 -3.67 6.68
C GLN A 110 25.57 -3.37 6.24
N VAL A 111 26.56 -3.72 7.06
CA VAL A 111 27.98 -3.44 6.75
C VAL A 111 28.41 -4.17 5.49
N GLY A 112 28.05 -5.45 5.35
CA GLY A 112 28.33 -6.23 4.15
C GLY A 112 27.55 -5.72 2.94
N TRP A 113 26.27 -5.38 3.13
CA TRP A 113 25.42 -4.87 2.06
C TRP A 113 25.88 -3.52 1.50
N ALA A 114 26.28 -2.58 2.36
CA ALA A 114 26.79 -1.28 1.94
C ALA A 114 28.09 -1.37 1.13
N ARG A 115 28.93 -2.36 1.42
CA ARG A 115 30.18 -2.63 0.68
C ARG A 115 29.96 -3.21 -0.71
N MET A 116 28.81 -3.82 -0.97
CA MET A 116 28.48 -4.27 -2.33
C MET A 116 28.34 -3.07 -3.26
N SER A 117 28.82 -3.18 -4.51
CA SER A 117 28.64 -2.11 -5.48
C SER A 117 27.16 -1.81 -5.73
N GLY A 118 26.84 -0.55 -6.07
CA GLY A 118 25.48 -0.16 -6.45
C GLY A 118 24.90 -1.01 -7.59
N PHE A 119 25.76 -1.47 -8.51
CA PHE A 119 25.38 -2.44 -9.55
C PHE A 119 24.85 -3.75 -8.97
N HIS A 120 25.58 -4.40 -8.05
CA HIS A 120 25.14 -5.66 -7.45
C HIS A 120 23.88 -5.49 -6.60
N ARG A 121 23.78 -4.39 -5.84
CA ARG A 121 22.56 -4.08 -5.09
C ARG A 121 21.36 -3.90 -6.03
N GLY A 122 21.55 -3.19 -7.14
CA GLY A 122 20.54 -3.01 -8.18
C GLY A 122 20.08 -4.32 -8.81
N GLN A 123 20.99 -5.27 -9.06
CA GLN A 123 20.64 -6.59 -9.61
C GLN A 123 19.75 -7.41 -8.66
N VAL A 124 20.01 -7.37 -7.35
CA VAL A 124 19.14 -8.01 -6.35
C VAL A 124 17.74 -7.40 -6.39
N LEU A 125 17.62 -6.07 -6.41
CA LEU A 125 16.31 -5.41 -6.45
C LEU A 125 15.55 -5.71 -7.76
N LYS A 126 16.24 -5.72 -8.91
CA LYS A 126 15.60 -6.09 -10.19
C LYS A 126 15.07 -7.52 -10.17
N ARG A 127 15.83 -8.49 -9.63
CA ARG A 127 15.33 -9.86 -9.44
C ARG A 127 14.12 -9.91 -8.50
N ALA A 128 14.12 -9.13 -7.43
CA ALA A 128 12.96 -9.05 -6.53
C ALA A 128 11.71 -8.53 -7.25
N ALA A 129 11.85 -7.53 -8.12
CA ALA A 129 10.75 -7.04 -8.96
C ALA A 129 10.22 -8.13 -9.91
N ASP A 130 11.10 -8.92 -10.53
CA ASP A 130 10.70 -10.03 -11.41
C ASP A 130 9.97 -11.14 -10.64
N ILE A 131 10.39 -11.45 -9.41
CA ILE A 131 9.72 -12.41 -8.53
C ILE A 131 8.33 -11.91 -8.12
N ILE A 132 8.16 -10.62 -7.81
CA ILE A 132 6.83 -10.05 -7.53
C ILE A 132 5.92 -10.21 -8.74
N ARG A 133 6.42 -9.95 -9.95
CA ARG A 133 5.64 -10.11 -11.19
C ARG A 133 5.26 -11.55 -11.45
N SER A 134 6.16 -12.51 -11.18
CA SER A 134 5.87 -13.93 -11.38
C SER A 134 4.86 -14.48 -10.37
N ARG A 135 4.82 -13.90 -9.15
CA ARG A 135 3.89 -14.26 -8.07
C ARG A 135 2.72 -13.28 -7.91
N LEU A 136 2.48 -12.41 -8.89
CA LEU A 136 1.56 -11.28 -8.77
C LEU A 136 0.16 -11.67 -8.27
N GLU A 137 -0.42 -12.73 -8.83
CA GLU A 137 -1.77 -13.17 -8.45
C GLU A 137 -1.82 -13.71 -7.01
N GLU A 138 -0.78 -14.41 -6.56
CA GLU A 138 -0.67 -14.92 -5.19
C GLU A 138 -0.64 -13.76 -4.18
N ILE A 139 0.24 -12.79 -4.42
CA ILE A 139 0.44 -11.66 -3.51
C ILE A 139 -0.79 -10.73 -3.54
N ALA A 140 -1.40 -10.49 -4.71
CA ALA A 140 -2.61 -9.69 -4.83
C ALA A 140 -3.78 -10.29 -4.03
N ARG A 141 -3.93 -11.62 -4.02
CA ARG A 141 -4.97 -12.28 -3.21
C ARG A 141 -4.73 -12.11 -1.72
N LEU A 142 -3.48 -12.15 -1.27
CA LEU A 142 -3.13 -11.84 0.13
C LEU A 142 -3.41 -10.38 0.47
N GLU A 143 -3.06 -9.44 -0.41
CA GLU A 143 -3.34 -8.00 -0.21
C GLU A 143 -4.86 -7.74 -0.12
N THR A 144 -5.67 -8.37 -0.98
CA THR A 144 -7.14 -8.31 -0.90
C THR A 144 -7.68 -8.93 0.38
N LEU A 145 -7.13 -10.07 0.80
CA LEU A 145 -7.50 -10.71 2.07
C LEU A 145 -7.20 -9.80 3.26
N ASP A 146 -6.08 -9.09 3.24
CA ASP A 146 -5.64 -8.24 4.34
C ASP A 146 -6.41 -6.91 4.39
N THR A 147 -6.65 -6.31 3.22
CA THR A 147 -7.17 -4.93 3.12
C THR A 147 -8.66 -4.83 2.82
N GLY A 148 -9.27 -5.89 2.27
CA GLY A 148 -10.64 -5.86 1.76
C GLY A 148 -10.83 -5.11 0.44
N LYS A 149 -9.75 -4.64 -0.21
CA LYS A 149 -9.83 -3.94 -1.50
C LYS A 149 -10.13 -4.91 -2.65
N PRO A 150 -10.81 -4.47 -3.72
CA PRO A 150 -11.06 -5.31 -4.89
C PRO A 150 -9.78 -5.92 -5.46
N ILE A 151 -9.85 -7.18 -5.87
CA ILE A 151 -8.69 -7.95 -6.37
C ILE A 151 -8.01 -7.31 -7.59
N TRP A 152 -8.78 -6.62 -8.44
CA TRP A 152 -8.19 -5.90 -9.57
C TRP A 152 -7.35 -4.70 -9.12
N GLU A 153 -7.70 -4.02 -8.01
CA GLU A 153 -6.89 -2.94 -7.44
C GLU A 153 -5.60 -3.52 -6.85
N ALA A 154 -5.71 -4.62 -6.09
CA ALA A 154 -4.55 -5.29 -5.52
C ALA A 154 -3.53 -5.73 -6.58
N ARG A 155 -3.99 -6.21 -7.75
CA ARG A 155 -3.10 -6.54 -8.88
C ARG A 155 -2.34 -5.33 -9.41
N LEU A 156 -2.98 -4.16 -9.48
CA LEU A 156 -2.31 -2.92 -9.88
C LEU A 156 -1.30 -2.47 -8.82
N ASP A 157 -1.62 -2.64 -7.54
CA ASP A 157 -0.68 -2.37 -6.44
C ASP A 157 0.57 -3.25 -6.58
N MET A 158 0.42 -4.55 -6.86
CA MET A 158 1.56 -5.47 -7.03
C MET A 158 2.46 -5.05 -8.19
N GLN A 159 1.87 -4.64 -9.32
CA GLN A 159 2.63 -4.10 -10.45
C GLN A 159 3.41 -2.84 -10.04
N SER A 160 2.74 -1.91 -9.34
CA SER A 160 3.39 -0.68 -8.85
C SER A 160 4.51 -0.98 -7.85
N CYS A 161 4.36 -2.00 -7.00
CA CYS A 161 5.41 -2.46 -6.08
C CYS A 161 6.64 -2.94 -6.86
N ALA A 162 6.44 -3.80 -7.86
CA ALA A 162 7.51 -4.30 -8.72
C ALA A 162 8.21 -3.15 -9.47
N ASP A 163 7.44 -2.23 -10.05
CA ASP A 163 7.98 -1.08 -10.78
C ASP A 163 8.78 -0.14 -9.86
N THR A 164 8.32 0.06 -8.63
CA THR A 164 9.06 0.86 -7.63
C THR A 164 10.40 0.20 -7.30
N ILE A 165 10.39 -1.10 -7.02
CA ILE A 165 11.62 -1.84 -6.68
C ILE A 165 12.59 -1.84 -7.86
N GLU A 166 12.09 -2.07 -9.08
CA GLU A 166 12.91 -2.02 -10.30
C GLU A 166 13.50 -0.62 -10.53
N TYR A 167 12.70 0.44 -10.36
CA TYR A 167 13.16 1.82 -10.50
C TYR A 167 14.35 2.12 -9.59
N TYR A 168 14.23 1.84 -8.29
CA TYR A 168 15.34 2.05 -7.36
C TYR A 168 16.50 1.08 -7.60
N GLY A 169 16.23 -0.14 -8.06
CA GLY A 169 17.27 -1.06 -8.53
C GLY A 169 18.04 -0.52 -9.74
N GLY A 170 17.37 0.20 -10.63
CA GLY A 170 17.99 0.91 -11.76
C GLY A 170 18.86 2.10 -11.33
N LEU A 171 18.46 2.82 -10.29
CA LEU A 171 19.21 3.96 -9.75
C LEU A 171 20.40 3.58 -8.88
N ALA A 172 20.44 2.38 -8.30
CA ALA A 172 21.44 2.01 -7.30
C ALA A 172 22.90 2.21 -7.75
N ALA A 173 23.21 2.02 -9.04
CA ALA A 173 24.54 2.19 -9.60
C ALA A 173 24.90 3.65 -9.99
N SER A 174 23.92 4.55 -10.07
CA SER A 174 24.12 5.95 -10.47
C SER A 174 24.18 6.93 -9.29
N ILE A 175 24.08 6.43 -8.06
CA ILE A 175 24.22 7.25 -6.86
C ILE A 175 25.70 7.67 -6.74
N ALA A 176 25.98 8.91 -7.11
CA ALA A 176 27.29 9.52 -7.04
C ALA A 176 27.26 10.78 -6.17
N GLY A 177 28.43 11.19 -5.68
CA GLY A 177 28.62 12.54 -5.18
C GLY A 177 29.09 13.49 -6.27
N GLU A 178 29.61 14.64 -5.87
CA GLU A 178 29.96 15.74 -6.77
C GLU A 178 31.44 16.11 -6.63
N PHE A 179 32.07 16.50 -7.73
CA PHE A 179 33.39 17.12 -7.73
C PHE A 179 33.24 18.65 -7.84
N LEU A 180 33.95 19.38 -6.99
CA LEU A 180 33.82 20.82 -6.85
C LEU A 180 35.21 21.48 -7.03
N PRO A 181 35.46 22.18 -8.15
CA PRO A 181 36.69 22.96 -8.28
C PRO A 181 36.65 24.18 -7.35
N LEU A 182 37.75 24.46 -6.67
CA LEU A 182 37.93 25.62 -5.80
C LEU A 182 39.03 26.54 -6.37
N SER A 183 39.22 27.71 -5.76
CA SER A 183 40.29 28.63 -6.17
C SER A 183 41.67 28.02 -5.96
N ASP A 184 42.66 28.61 -6.65
CA ASP A 184 44.08 28.34 -6.42
C ASP A 184 44.49 26.87 -6.63
N GLY A 185 43.77 26.16 -7.49
CA GLY A 185 44.03 24.75 -7.81
C GLY A 185 43.54 23.76 -6.75
N CYS A 186 42.82 24.20 -5.73
CA CYS A 186 42.17 23.32 -4.78
C CYS A 186 40.91 22.67 -5.37
N TYR A 187 40.49 21.55 -4.79
CA TYR A 187 39.20 20.93 -5.10
C TYR A 187 38.59 20.29 -3.85
N ALA A 188 37.28 20.11 -3.87
CA ALA A 188 36.54 19.30 -2.92
C ALA A 188 35.76 18.23 -3.69
N TYR A 189 35.39 17.14 -3.01
CA TYR A 189 34.42 16.21 -3.53
C TYR A 189 33.49 15.74 -2.42
N THR A 190 32.29 15.34 -2.80
CA THR A 190 31.32 14.70 -1.91
C THR A 190 31.14 13.24 -2.29
N ILE A 191 30.69 12.44 -1.34
CA ILE A 191 30.24 11.06 -1.56
C ILE A 191 28.88 10.88 -0.91
N ARG A 192 28.10 9.92 -1.42
CA ARG A 192 26.82 9.53 -0.83
C ARG A 192 27.02 8.18 -0.13
N GLU A 193 26.87 8.18 1.19
CA GLU A 193 27.00 6.97 2.01
C GLU A 193 25.62 6.52 2.53
N ALA A 194 25.51 5.22 2.81
CA ALA A 194 24.35 4.68 3.50
C ALA A 194 24.26 5.28 4.91
N LEU A 195 23.05 5.58 5.38
CA LEU A 195 22.82 6.06 6.74
C LEU A 195 23.06 4.95 7.77
N GLY A 196 22.71 3.70 7.44
CA GLY A 196 22.83 2.55 8.33
C GLY A 196 21.52 1.76 8.40
N VAL A 197 20.94 1.61 9.59
CA VAL A 197 19.66 0.91 9.78
C VAL A 197 18.51 1.88 9.63
N VAL A 198 17.59 1.58 8.72
CA VAL A 198 16.37 2.37 8.50
C VAL A 198 15.16 1.63 9.07
N GLY A 199 14.45 2.26 10.00
CA GLY A 199 13.15 1.78 10.48
C GLY A 199 12.01 2.31 9.60
N GLY A 200 11.08 1.45 9.24
CA GLY A 200 9.87 1.81 8.49
C GLY A 200 8.62 1.46 9.28
N ILE A 201 7.64 2.37 9.29
CA ILE A 201 6.33 2.14 9.89
C ILE A 201 5.27 2.48 8.85
N GLY A 202 4.41 1.50 8.54
CA GLY A 202 3.41 1.59 7.48
C GLY A 202 1.98 1.73 7.98
N ALA A 203 1.13 2.38 7.18
CA ALA A 203 -0.31 2.35 7.35
C ALA A 203 -0.92 1.12 6.66
N TRP A 204 -2.23 0.92 6.84
CA TRP A 204 -2.94 -0.29 6.43
C TRP A 204 -3.53 -0.27 5.02
N ASN A 205 -3.58 0.89 4.35
CA ASN A 205 -4.32 1.01 3.09
C ASN A 205 -3.57 0.46 1.87
N TYR A 206 -2.24 0.48 1.89
CA TYR A 206 -1.36 -0.08 0.83
C TYR A 206 -0.14 -0.77 1.45
N PRO A 207 -0.32 -1.86 2.22
CA PRO A 207 0.73 -2.43 3.07
C PRO A 207 1.98 -2.86 2.31
N LEU A 208 1.86 -3.63 1.21
CA LEU A 208 3.03 -4.03 0.44
C LEU A 208 3.66 -2.81 -0.26
N GLN A 209 2.85 -1.95 -0.85
CA GLN A 209 3.33 -0.78 -1.59
C GLN A 209 4.11 0.17 -0.70
N MET A 210 3.64 0.43 0.52
CA MET A 210 4.38 1.22 1.51
C MET A 210 5.69 0.54 1.93
N ALA A 211 5.69 -0.78 2.09
CA ALA A 211 6.92 -1.52 2.36
C ALA A 211 7.92 -1.37 1.22
N SER A 212 7.47 -1.48 -0.04
CA SER A 212 8.31 -1.29 -1.25
C SER A 212 8.82 0.14 -1.39
N TRP A 213 7.96 1.15 -1.24
CA TRP A 213 8.33 2.58 -1.34
C TRP A 213 9.43 2.98 -0.35
N LYS A 214 9.52 2.28 0.79
CA LYS A 214 10.50 2.59 1.85
C LYS A 214 11.74 1.70 1.77
N SER A 215 11.55 0.39 1.60
CA SER A 215 12.66 -0.57 1.58
C SER A 215 13.48 -0.48 0.29
N ALA A 216 12.85 -0.29 -0.87
CA ALA A 216 13.56 -0.22 -2.15
C ALA A 216 14.63 0.88 -2.21
N PRO A 217 14.33 2.16 -1.88
CA PRO A 217 15.37 3.19 -1.84
C PRO A 217 16.39 2.95 -0.71
N ALA A 218 15.95 2.45 0.46
CA ALA A 218 16.86 2.16 1.56
C ALA A 218 17.93 1.12 1.15
N LEU A 219 17.48 0.01 0.57
CA LEU A 219 18.33 -1.08 0.12
C LEU A 219 19.20 -0.66 -1.08
N ALA A 220 18.67 0.11 -2.04
CA ALA A 220 19.44 0.63 -3.17
C ALA A 220 20.63 1.48 -2.71
N CYS A 221 20.42 2.31 -1.69
CA CYS A 221 21.44 3.14 -1.07
C CYS A 221 22.41 2.37 -0.13
N GLY A 222 22.22 1.06 0.07
CA GLY A 222 23.10 0.25 0.93
C GLY A 222 22.72 0.24 2.42
N ASN A 223 21.51 0.69 2.77
CA ASN A 223 20.98 0.56 4.13
C ASN A 223 20.37 -0.83 4.35
N SER A 224 20.23 -1.23 5.61
CA SER A 224 19.29 -2.29 5.99
C SER A 224 17.96 -1.69 6.46
N PHE A 225 16.92 -2.52 6.52
CA PHE A 225 15.56 -2.07 6.77
C PHE A 225 14.82 -2.96 7.78
N VAL A 226 14.19 -2.35 8.77
CA VAL A 226 13.28 -3.02 9.72
C VAL A 226 11.90 -2.40 9.58
N PHE A 227 10.91 -3.20 9.17
CA PHE A 227 9.55 -2.73 8.90
C PHE A 227 8.58 -3.18 9.99
N LYS A 228 7.75 -2.25 10.46
CA LYS A 228 6.54 -2.55 11.24
C LYS A 228 5.30 -2.18 10.40
N PRO A 229 4.62 -3.15 9.77
CA PRO A 229 3.37 -2.88 9.07
C PRO A 229 2.28 -2.48 10.09
N SER A 230 1.14 -1.99 9.59
CA SER A 230 -0.04 -1.85 10.46
C SER A 230 -0.50 -3.23 10.93
N GLU A 231 -0.91 -3.29 12.18
CA GLU A 231 -1.52 -4.46 12.81
C GLU A 231 -2.83 -4.92 12.16
N LEU A 232 -3.47 -4.05 11.36
CA LEU A 232 -4.64 -4.39 10.57
C LEU A 232 -4.28 -5.14 9.29
N THR A 233 -3.04 -4.98 8.79
CA THR A 233 -2.60 -5.55 7.51
C THR A 233 -1.16 -6.06 7.53
N PRO A 234 -0.88 -7.13 8.28
CA PRO A 234 0.48 -7.62 8.49
C PRO A 234 0.99 -8.59 7.40
N LEU A 235 0.14 -9.09 6.50
CA LEU A 235 0.40 -10.31 5.74
C LEU A 235 1.43 -10.14 4.62
N THR A 236 1.34 -9.08 3.83
CA THR A 236 2.14 -8.96 2.61
C THR A 236 3.54 -8.40 2.86
N ALA A 237 3.75 -7.72 3.99
CA ALA A 237 5.07 -7.24 4.41
C ALA A 237 6.10 -8.38 4.59
N VAL A 238 5.67 -9.53 5.12
CA VAL A 238 6.54 -10.70 5.29
C VAL A 238 6.80 -11.44 3.98
N VAL A 239 5.82 -11.46 3.07
CA VAL A 239 6.00 -12.00 1.72
C VAL A 239 7.08 -11.21 0.97
N LEU A 240 7.14 -9.90 1.14
CA LEU A 240 8.24 -9.10 0.59
C LEU A 240 9.62 -9.53 1.12
N GLY A 241 9.69 -9.97 2.38
CA GLY A 241 10.92 -10.53 2.95
C GLY A 241 11.36 -11.82 2.25
N GLU A 242 10.39 -12.70 1.95
CA GLU A 242 10.64 -13.93 1.20
C GLU A 242 11.10 -13.64 -0.23
N VAL A 243 10.44 -12.70 -0.90
CA VAL A 243 10.83 -12.21 -2.23
C VAL A 243 12.27 -11.68 -2.21
N TYR A 244 12.62 -10.84 -1.24
CA TYR A 244 13.98 -10.31 -1.14
C TYR A 244 15.01 -11.41 -0.86
N LYS A 245 14.68 -12.36 0.01
CA LYS A 245 15.54 -13.53 0.28
C LYS A 245 15.78 -14.35 -0.99
N GLU A 246 14.72 -14.67 -1.72
CA GLU A 246 14.79 -15.41 -3.00
C GLU A 246 15.61 -14.63 -4.05
N ALA A 247 15.50 -13.30 -4.07
CA ALA A 247 16.28 -12.44 -4.96
C ALA A 247 17.78 -12.38 -4.62
N GLY A 248 18.19 -12.93 -3.47
CA GLY A 248 19.56 -12.95 -2.99
C GLY A 248 19.94 -11.75 -2.12
N LEU A 249 18.97 -11.10 -1.48
CA LEU A 249 19.26 -10.10 -0.45
C LEU A 249 19.90 -10.80 0.77
N PRO A 250 21.01 -10.27 1.34
CA PRO A 250 21.63 -10.88 2.51
C PRO A 250 20.69 -10.95 3.71
N ASP A 251 20.81 -12.04 4.47
CA ASP A 251 20.00 -12.26 5.66
C ASP A 251 20.17 -11.12 6.66
N GLY A 252 19.05 -10.57 7.11
CA GLY A 252 19.03 -9.43 8.03
C GLY A 252 18.94 -8.07 7.33
N CYS A 253 19.16 -7.94 6.02
CA CYS A 253 19.01 -6.63 5.36
C CYS A 253 17.57 -6.14 5.28
N TYR A 254 16.59 -7.04 5.33
CA TYR A 254 15.16 -6.72 5.47
C TYR A 254 14.55 -7.58 6.57
N ASN A 255 13.90 -6.94 7.54
CA ASN A 255 13.21 -7.61 8.65
C ASN A 255 11.82 -7.01 8.82
N VAL A 256 10.91 -7.79 9.38
CA VAL A 256 9.54 -7.41 9.71
C VAL A 256 9.25 -7.79 11.15
N VAL A 257 8.82 -6.81 11.94
CA VAL A 257 8.34 -6.99 13.32
C VAL A 257 6.88 -6.58 13.42
N GLN A 258 6.06 -7.42 14.02
CA GLN A 258 4.62 -7.19 14.14
C GLN A 258 4.26 -6.52 15.46
N GLY A 259 3.23 -5.68 15.42
CA GLY A 259 2.56 -5.22 16.64
C GLY A 259 1.98 -3.82 16.51
N GLY A 260 1.41 -3.30 17.60
CA GLY A 260 0.74 -2.00 17.62
C GLY A 260 1.69 -0.80 17.70
N GLY A 261 1.16 0.33 18.19
CA GLY A 261 1.92 1.58 18.35
C GLY A 261 3.15 1.47 19.26
N GLU A 262 3.11 0.61 20.28
CA GLU A 262 4.23 0.38 21.20
C GLU A 262 5.47 -0.19 20.48
N VAL A 263 5.29 -1.16 19.59
CA VAL A 263 6.39 -1.70 18.76
C VAL A 263 6.97 -0.63 17.85
N GLY A 264 6.11 0.25 17.32
CA GLY A 264 6.55 1.43 16.55
C GLY A 264 7.40 2.39 17.38
N GLN A 265 6.99 2.65 18.62
CA GLN A 265 7.74 3.48 19.56
C GLN A 265 9.10 2.88 19.89
N LEU A 266 9.15 1.57 20.17
CA LEU A 266 10.39 0.84 20.42
C LEU A 266 11.36 0.98 19.25
N LEU A 267 10.88 0.82 18.01
CA LEU A 267 11.70 1.00 16.82
C LEU A 267 12.20 2.44 16.64
N CYS A 268 11.36 3.45 16.90
CA CYS A 268 11.74 4.86 16.78
C CYS A 268 12.80 5.27 17.81
N SER A 269 12.72 4.72 19.03
CA SER A 269 13.62 5.04 20.14
C SER A 269 14.86 4.15 20.19
N HIS A 270 15.01 3.18 19.28
CA HIS A 270 16.15 2.26 19.30
C HIS A 270 17.45 2.97 18.88
N ASP A 271 18.51 2.81 19.66
CA ASP A 271 19.77 3.57 19.47
C ASP A 271 20.47 3.23 18.14
N LEU A 272 20.43 1.96 17.73
CA LEU A 272 21.04 1.49 16.46
C LEU A 272 20.25 1.84 15.19
N VAL A 273 19.11 2.54 15.29
CA VAL A 273 18.34 2.96 14.11
C VAL A 273 18.74 4.38 13.71
N ASP A 274 19.19 4.58 12.48
CA ASP A 274 19.75 5.86 12.01
C ASP A 274 18.67 6.75 11.36
N LYS A 275 17.60 6.14 10.84
CA LYS A 275 16.50 6.83 10.16
C LYS A 275 15.16 6.17 10.40
N ILE A 276 14.11 6.97 10.54
CA ILE A 276 12.71 6.52 10.51
C ILE A 276 11.99 7.05 9.26
N SER A 277 11.22 6.18 8.61
CA SER A 277 10.26 6.51 7.56
C SER A 277 8.86 6.08 7.96
N PHE A 278 7.98 7.04 8.21
CA PHE A 278 6.62 6.80 8.66
C PHE A 278 5.60 7.22 7.59
N THR A 279 4.56 6.42 7.42
CA THR A 279 3.34 6.83 6.72
C THR A 279 2.12 6.60 7.62
N GLY A 280 1.30 7.62 7.82
CA GLY A 280 0.10 7.50 8.65
C GLY A 280 -0.54 8.83 9.04
N SER A 281 -1.08 8.91 10.27
CA SER A 281 -1.81 10.10 10.72
C SER A 281 -0.88 11.19 11.26
N VAL A 282 -1.30 12.45 11.13
CA VAL A 282 -0.54 13.61 11.65
C VAL A 282 -0.23 13.48 13.15
N PRO A 283 -1.20 13.14 14.05
CA PRO A 283 -0.90 13.02 15.48
C PRO A 283 0.14 11.95 15.81
N VAL A 284 0.16 10.83 15.06
CA VAL A 284 1.17 9.78 15.24
C VAL A 284 2.52 10.22 14.66
N GLY A 285 2.52 10.90 13.52
CA GLY A 285 3.73 11.46 12.92
C GLY A 285 4.46 12.44 13.85
N SER A 286 3.71 13.31 14.54
CA SER A 286 4.27 14.21 15.56
C SER A 286 4.95 13.44 16.70
N LYS A 287 4.30 12.42 17.25
CA LYS A 287 4.89 11.57 18.31
C LYS A 287 6.15 10.83 17.84
N ILE A 288 6.16 10.35 16.60
CA ILE A 288 7.35 9.71 16.01
C ILE A 288 8.50 10.70 15.88
N MET A 289 8.23 11.93 15.43
CA MET A 289 9.24 12.98 15.32
C MET A 289 9.84 13.33 16.69
N GLU A 290 9.00 13.46 17.72
CA GLU A 290 9.43 13.67 19.11
C GLU A 290 10.31 12.51 19.60
N ALA A 291 9.89 11.26 19.38
CA ALA A 291 10.66 10.08 19.76
C ALA A 291 12.04 10.02 19.08
N CYS A 292 12.11 10.43 17.81
CA CYS A 292 13.35 10.44 17.02
C CYS A 292 14.30 11.57 17.42
N ALA A 293 13.80 12.67 17.99
CA ALA A 293 14.59 13.85 18.33
C ALA A 293 15.69 13.54 19.35
N LYS A 294 15.44 12.63 20.32
CA LYS A 294 16.43 12.22 21.32
C LYS A 294 17.70 11.64 20.70
N GLY A 295 17.57 10.92 19.59
CA GLY A 295 18.69 10.34 18.84
C GLY A 295 19.11 11.16 17.62
N VAL A 296 18.54 12.36 17.43
CA VAL A 296 18.75 13.24 16.26
C VAL A 296 18.62 12.46 14.93
N LYS A 297 17.65 11.54 14.87
CA LYS A 297 17.50 10.62 13.73
C LYS A 297 16.93 11.35 12.52
N HIS A 298 17.27 10.90 11.32
CA HIS A 298 16.59 11.37 10.12
C HIS A 298 15.13 10.89 10.12
N VAL A 299 14.18 11.77 9.81
CA VAL A 299 12.75 11.41 9.77
C VAL A 299 12.15 11.78 8.42
N THR A 300 11.41 10.85 7.80
CA THR A 300 10.53 11.13 6.66
C THR A 300 9.10 10.81 7.09
N LEU A 301 8.20 11.78 6.94
CA LEU A 301 6.79 11.66 7.32
C LEU A 301 5.90 11.89 6.10
N GLU A 302 5.17 10.84 5.70
CA GLU A 302 4.07 10.94 4.74
C GLU A 302 2.75 10.87 5.53
N LEU A 303 2.07 12.01 5.65
CA LEU A 303 0.92 12.15 6.54
C LEU A 303 -0.38 12.31 5.76
N GLY A 304 -1.51 12.24 6.46
CA GLY A 304 -2.83 12.44 5.87
C GLY A 304 -2.99 13.83 5.23
N GLY A 305 -3.74 13.89 4.14
CA GLY A 305 -4.07 15.13 3.44
C GLY A 305 -5.56 15.48 3.46
N LYS A 306 -5.89 16.67 2.96
CA LYS A 306 -7.26 17.10 2.65
C LYS A 306 -7.31 17.63 1.21
N SER A 307 -6.92 16.79 0.26
CA SER A 307 -6.63 17.17 -1.12
C SER A 307 -7.85 17.79 -1.82
N PRO A 308 -7.71 18.98 -2.43
CA PRO A 308 -8.75 19.57 -3.27
C PRO A 308 -8.68 19.02 -4.70
N LEU A 309 -9.83 18.76 -5.31
CA LEU A 309 -10.02 18.58 -6.75
C LEU A 309 -10.80 19.77 -7.28
N ILE A 310 -10.19 20.58 -8.14
CA ILE A 310 -10.79 21.84 -8.63
C ILE A 310 -11.17 21.67 -10.10
N ILE A 311 -12.42 21.97 -10.43
CA ILE A 311 -13.04 21.71 -11.74
C ILE A 311 -13.65 23.02 -12.26
N PHE A 312 -13.04 23.56 -13.31
CA PHE A 312 -13.50 24.76 -14.02
C PHE A 312 -14.51 24.42 -15.13
N ASP A 313 -15.27 25.42 -15.57
CA ASP A 313 -16.32 25.27 -16.57
C ASP A 313 -15.81 25.13 -18.01
N ASP A 314 -14.52 25.33 -18.23
CA ASP A 314 -13.81 25.09 -19.49
C ASP A 314 -13.21 23.67 -19.59
N CYS A 315 -13.45 22.82 -18.58
CA CYS A 315 -12.96 21.44 -18.58
C CYS A 315 -13.73 20.54 -19.56
N HIS A 316 -13.10 19.43 -19.95
CA HIS A 316 -13.84 18.32 -20.55
C HIS A 316 -14.67 17.60 -19.47
N LEU A 317 -15.96 17.91 -19.42
CA LEU A 317 -16.85 17.53 -18.31
C LEU A 317 -16.81 16.03 -17.99
N ASP A 318 -16.89 15.16 -18.99
CA ASP A 318 -16.88 13.71 -18.77
C ASP A 318 -15.54 13.17 -18.24
N ASN A 319 -14.42 13.86 -18.54
CA ASN A 319 -13.12 13.52 -17.98
C ASN A 319 -13.01 14.01 -16.54
N ALA A 320 -13.55 15.20 -16.24
CA ALA A 320 -13.61 15.73 -14.88
C ALA A 320 -14.43 14.82 -13.96
N VAL A 321 -15.58 14.30 -14.44
CA VAL A 321 -16.38 13.31 -13.70
C VAL A 321 -15.59 12.01 -13.51
N SER A 322 -14.93 11.48 -14.54
CA SER A 322 -14.07 10.28 -14.41
C SER A 322 -12.94 10.49 -13.39
N GLY A 323 -12.28 11.64 -13.42
CA GLY A 323 -11.22 12.01 -12.49
C GLY A 323 -11.75 12.11 -11.06
N ALA A 324 -12.92 12.72 -10.84
CA ALA A 324 -13.55 12.79 -9.53
C ALA A 324 -13.95 11.41 -8.99
N MET A 325 -14.47 10.52 -9.84
CA MET A 325 -14.78 9.14 -9.47
C MET A 325 -13.52 8.40 -9.02
N MET A 326 -12.46 8.42 -9.84
CA MET A 326 -11.19 7.78 -9.54
C MET A 326 -10.57 8.33 -8.23
N ALA A 327 -10.54 9.66 -8.10
CA ALA A 327 -9.91 10.33 -6.97
C ALA A 327 -10.62 10.11 -5.63
N ASN A 328 -11.90 9.68 -5.63
CA ASN A 328 -12.70 9.55 -4.41
C ASN A 328 -13.07 8.10 -4.04
N PHE A 329 -13.06 7.19 -5.01
CA PHE A 329 -13.61 5.85 -4.81
C PHE A 329 -12.61 4.70 -4.94
N LEU A 330 -11.41 4.96 -5.44
CA LEU A 330 -10.31 3.98 -5.37
C LEU A 330 -10.06 3.57 -3.92
N THR A 331 -9.91 2.27 -3.69
CA THR A 331 -9.71 1.68 -2.35
C THR A 331 -10.74 2.20 -1.33
N GLN A 332 -11.98 2.39 -1.80
CA GLN A 332 -13.13 2.83 -1.00
C GLN A 332 -12.90 4.23 -0.36
N GLY A 333 -12.08 5.07 -1.01
CA GLY A 333 -11.70 6.39 -0.52
C GLY A 333 -10.64 6.38 0.58
N GLN A 334 -10.02 5.22 0.85
CA GLN A 334 -9.01 5.03 1.90
C GLN A 334 -7.59 5.32 1.37
N VAL A 335 -7.42 6.47 0.70
CA VAL A 335 -6.16 6.86 0.04
C VAL A 335 -5.63 8.16 0.67
N CYS A 336 -4.33 8.28 0.89
CA CYS A 336 -3.74 9.50 1.47
C CYS A 336 -3.95 10.74 0.57
N SER A 337 -3.92 10.54 -0.75
CA SER A 337 -4.14 11.55 -1.78
C SER A 337 -5.60 11.66 -2.24
N ASN A 338 -6.54 11.03 -1.54
CA ASN A 338 -7.96 11.03 -1.88
C ASN A 338 -8.49 12.47 -2.09
N GLY A 339 -9.27 12.68 -3.15
CA GLY A 339 -9.84 13.96 -3.59
C GLY A 339 -10.99 14.46 -2.71
N THR A 340 -10.80 14.44 -1.38
CA THR A 340 -11.81 14.61 -0.32
C THR A 340 -12.63 15.91 -0.36
N ARG A 341 -12.27 16.86 -1.21
CA ARG A 341 -13.01 18.10 -1.45
C ARG A 341 -13.03 18.36 -2.95
N VAL A 342 -14.20 18.30 -3.57
CA VAL A 342 -14.39 18.60 -4.98
C VAL A 342 -15.02 19.99 -5.12
N PHE A 343 -14.29 20.92 -5.70
CA PHE A 343 -14.74 22.29 -5.97
C PHE A 343 -15.09 22.41 -7.44
N ILE A 344 -16.33 22.81 -7.73
CA ILE A 344 -16.87 22.87 -9.10
C ILE A 344 -17.31 24.32 -9.38
N GLN A 345 -16.91 24.86 -10.53
CA GLN A 345 -17.34 26.18 -10.95
C GLN A 345 -18.86 26.19 -11.21
N LYS A 346 -19.53 27.20 -10.64
CA LYS A 346 -21.00 27.27 -10.50
C LYS A 346 -21.79 26.94 -11.77
N LYS A 347 -21.27 27.32 -12.95
CA LYS A 347 -21.94 27.13 -14.25
C LYS A 347 -22.23 25.67 -14.59
N ILE A 348 -21.35 24.73 -14.19
CA ILE A 348 -21.44 23.31 -14.57
C ILE A 348 -21.89 22.41 -13.42
N ILE A 349 -22.24 22.96 -12.25
CA ILE A 349 -22.47 22.17 -11.04
C ILE A 349 -23.60 21.15 -11.21
N THR A 350 -24.73 21.55 -11.79
CA THR A 350 -25.90 20.68 -11.96
C THR A 350 -25.58 19.50 -12.87
N GLU A 351 -25.07 19.77 -14.07
CA GLU A 351 -24.73 18.72 -15.04
C GLU A 351 -23.63 17.79 -14.51
N PHE A 352 -22.63 18.33 -13.82
CA PHE A 352 -21.58 17.55 -13.18
C PHE A 352 -22.15 16.60 -12.13
N LEU A 353 -23.00 17.09 -11.22
CA LEU A 353 -23.59 16.29 -10.15
C LEU A 353 -24.51 15.19 -10.70
N GLU A 354 -25.32 15.48 -11.71
CA GLU A 354 -26.15 14.47 -12.38
C GLU A 354 -25.31 13.33 -12.95
N LYS A 355 -24.24 13.66 -13.69
CA LYS A 355 -23.31 12.67 -14.25
C LYS A 355 -22.58 11.89 -13.17
N LEU A 356 -22.10 12.57 -12.12
CA LEU A 356 -21.41 11.94 -10.99
C LEU A 356 -22.33 10.95 -10.28
N VAL A 357 -23.50 11.38 -9.83
CA VAL A 357 -24.48 10.54 -9.13
C VAL A 357 -24.88 9.33 -9.99
N LYS A 358 -25.13 9.53 -11.28
CA LYS A 358 -25.45 8.44 -12.21
C LYS A 358 -24.34 7.39 -12.30
N ARG A 359 -23.07 7.81 -12.29
CA ARG A 359 -21.92 6.88 -12.33
C ARG A 359 -21.68 6.22 -10.98
N THR A 360 -21.83 6.95 -9.87
CA THR A 360 -21.77 6.41 -8.51
C THR A 360 -22.79 5.28 -8.34
N LYS A 361 -24.06 5.50 -8.72
CA LYS A 361 -25.14 4.49 -8.68
C LYS A 361 -24.84 3.16 -9.38
N ARG A 362 -23.89 3.15 -10.32
CA ARG A 362 -23.50 1.96 -11.09
C ARG A 362 -22.35 1.18 -10.47
N MET A 363 -21.70 1.72 -9.44
CA MET A 363 -20.62 1.04 -8.74
C MET A 363 -21.14 -0.25 -8.09
N LYS A 364 -20.36 -1.32 -8.22
CA LYS A 364 -20.66 -2.65 -7.72
C LYS A 364 -19.96 -2.85 -6.37
N ILE A 365 -20.75 -2.84 -5.31
CA ILE A 365 -20.30 -3.17 -3.96
C ILE A 365 -20.48 -4.68 -3.77
N GLY A 366 -19.46 -5.38 -3.30
CA GLY A 366 -19.53 -6.83 -3.19
C GLY A 366 -18.25 -7.49 -2.73
N ASP A 367 -18.16 -8.80 -2.93
CA ASP A 367 -16.99 -9.60 -2.59
C ASP A 367 -15.71 -9.02 -3.20
N PRO A 368 -14.70 -8.66 -2.38
CA PRO A 368 -13.42 -8.16 -2.87
C PRO A 368 -12.72 -9.10 -3.86
N PHE A 369 -12.95 -10.41 -3.79
CA PHE A 369 -12.36 -11.39 -4.71
C PHE A 369 -13.09 -11.52 -6.06
N ASN A 370 -14.24 -10.87 -6.24
CA ASN A 370 -14.94 -10.84 -7.51
C ASN A 370 -14.35 -9.73 -8.40
N ASP A 371 -13.88 -10.09 -9.59
CA ASP A 371 -13.28 -9.16 -10.56
C ASP A 371 -14.23 -8.04 -11.00
N ASN A 372 -15.55 -8.21 -10.83
CA ASN A 372 -16.55 -7.19 -11.15
C ASN A 372 -16.81 -6.20 -10.01
N THR A 373 -16.30 -6.45 -8.79
CA THR A 373 -16.48 -5.56 -7.65
C THR A 373 -15.65 -4.29 -7.86
N THR A 374 -16.29 -3.13 -7.76
CA THR A 374 -15.61 -1.82 -7.82
C THR A 374 -15.45 -1.17 -6.45
N VAL A 375 -16.15 -1.68 -5.43
CA VAL A 375 -16.10 -1.19 -4.04
C VAL A 375 -16.03 -2.39 -3.11
N GLY A 376 -14.88 -2.58 -2.49
CA GLY A 376 -14.64 -3.62 -1.49
C GLY A 376 -15.11 -3.22 -0.09
N ALA A 377 -14.55 -3.90 0.92
CA ALA A 377 -14.88 -3.66 2.33
C ALA A 377 -14.06 -2.50 2.92
N THR A 378 -14.61 -1.81 3.91
CA THR A 378 -13.84 -0.86 4.73
C THR A 378 -12.88 -1.64 5.63
N ILE A 379 -11.68 -1.13 5.88
CA ILE A 379 -10.62 -1.90 6.59
C ILE A 379 -11.05 -2.42 7.97
N SER A 380 -11.92 -1.69 8.67
CA SER A 380 -12.35 -2.04 10.02
C SER A 380 -13.70 -1.40 10.35
N ARG A 381 -14.37 -1.95 11.37
CA ARG A 381 -15.64 -1.41 11.88
C ARG A 381 -15.46 0.02 12.40
N GLN A 382 -14.38 0.26 13.15
CA GLN A 382 -14.04 1.58 13.66
C GLN A 382 -13.88 2.62 12.55
N GLN A 383 -13.26 2.24 11.42
CA GLN A 383 -13.11 3.12 10.27
C GLN A 383 -14.46 3.38 9.58
N ALA A 384 -15.31 2.36 9.43
CA ALA A 384 -16.65 2.51 8.87
C ALA A 384 -17.54 3.43 9.73
N ASP A 385 -17.54 3.23 11.04
CA ASP A 385 -18.30 4.06 11.98
C ASP A 385 -17.83 5.52 11.92
N LYS A 386 -16.52 5.75 11.76
CA LYS A 386 -15.96 7.10 11.56
C LYS A 386 -16.47 7.75 10.27
N VAL A 387 -16.53 7.00 9.17
CA VAL A 387 -17.07 7.50 7.88
C VAL A 387 -18.56 7.85 8.03
N LEU A 388 -19.37 6.95 8.59
CA LEU A 388 -20.80 7.17 8.80
C LEU A 388 -21.07 8.35 9.73
N ARG A 389 -20.24 8.55 10.76
CA ARG A 389 -20.32 9.73 11.63
C ARG A 389 -20.13 11.02 10.85
N TYR A 390 -19.17 11.10 9.93
CA TYR A 390 -18.96 12.30 9.10
C TYR A 390 -20.12 12.55 8.13
N VAL A 391 -20.74 11.50 7.58
CA VAL A 391 -21.95 11.64 6.77
C VAL A 391 -23.10 12.22 7.59
N ASN A 392 -23.30 11.72 8.81
CA ASN A 392 -24.35 12.22 9.70
C ASN A 392 -24.08 13.66 10.16
N LEU A 393 -22.83 14.00 10.46
CA LEU A 393 -22.44 15.38 10.79
C LEU A 393 -22.73 16.32 9.62
N ALA A 394 -22.38 15.94 8.39
CA ALA A 394 -22.66 16.76 7.21
C ALA A 394 -24.17 17.05 7.04
N LYS A 395 -25.04 16.05 7.29
CA LYS A 395 -26.50 16.25 7.29
C LYS A 395 -26.95 17.23 8.38
N GLN A 396 -26.39 17.12 9.59
CA GLN A 396 -26.69 18.03 10.70
C GLN A 396 -26.25 19.47 10.41
N GLU A 397 -25.16 19.65 9.67
CA GLU A 397 -24.65 20.94 9.22
C GLU A 397 -25.36 21.49 7.97
N GLY A 398 -26.39 20.78 7.47
CA GLY A 398 -27.24 21.24 6.35
C GLY A 398 -26.78 20.80 4.96
N ALA A 399 -25.81 19.90 4.84
CA ALA A 399 -25.43 19.31 3.55
C ALA A 399 -26.45 18.25 3.10
N GLU A 400 -26.68 18.17 1.80
CA GLU A 400 -27.53 17.16 1.17
C GLU A 400 -26.69 15.93 0.75
N VAL A 401 -27.18 14.73 1.07
CA VAL A 401 -26.57 13.47 0.60
C VAL A 401 -27.29 13.01 -0.66
N LEU A 402 -26.68 13.27 -1.82
CA LEU A 402 -27.27 12.95 -3.13
C LEU A 402 -27.28 11.45 -3.46
N CYS A 403 -26.37 10.67 -2.86
CA CYS A 403 -26.26 9.23 -3.13
C CYS A 403 -25.50 8.52 -2.00
N GLY A 404 -26.02 7.38 -1.52
CA GLY A 404 -25.33 6.52 -0.55
C GLY A 404 -25.27 7.08 0.88
N GLY A 405 -24.12 6.91 1.54
CA GLY A 405 -23.87 7.40 2.89
C GLY A 405 -24.51 6.54 3.99
N GLN A 406 -24.62 5.22 3.76
CA GLN A 406 -25.22 4.26 4.68
C GLN A 406 -24.42 2.96 4.68
N GLU A 407 -24.60 2.11 5.69
CA GLU A 407 -24.03 0.76 5.68
C GLU A 407 -24.80 -0.13 4.68
N VAL A 408 -24.10 -1.04 4.00
CA VAL A 408 -24.72 -2.09 3.16
C VAL A 408 -24.20 -3.47 3.47
N THR A 409 -25.07 -4.43 3.17
CA THR A 409 -24.77 -5.85 3.12
C THR A 409 -25.00 -6.29 1.67
N PRO A 410 -23.95 -6.44 0.85
CA PRO A 410 -24.13 -6.72 -0.58
C PRO A 410 -24.64 -8.14 -0.85
N GLU A 411 -24.36 -9.08 0.05
CA GLU A 411 -24.80 -10.48 -0.03
C GLU A 411 -25.09 -11.02 1.38
N GLU A 412 -26.01 -11.98 1.52
CA GLU A 412 -26.39 -12.57 2.83
C GLU A 412 -25.19 -13.12 3.61
N ARG A 413 -24.16 -13.64 2.92
CA ARG A 413 -22.93 -14.15 3.59
C ARG A 413 -22.13 -13.07 4.34
N PHE A 414 -22.39 -11.79 4.07
CA PHE A 414 -21.76 -10.65 4.73
C PHE A 414 -22.66 -10.01 5.82
N LYS A 415 -23.85 -10.56 6.07
CA LYS A 415 -24.82 -9.98 7.00
C LYS A 415 -24.32 -10.00 8.44
N GLY A 416 -24.34 -8.83 9.09
CA GLY A 416 -23.89 -8.65 10.48
C GLY A 416 -22.39 -8.89 10.70
N LYS A 417 -21.62 -9.00 9.61
CA LYS A 417 -20.22 -9.38 9.66
C LYS A 417 -19.33 -8.14 9.70
N TYR A 418 -19.26 -7.34 8.64
CA TYR A 418 -18.53 -6.06 8.61
C TYR A 418 -19.18 -5.05 7.66
N ALA A 419 -18.83 -3.76 7.80
CA ALA A 419 -19.48 -2.66 7.11
C ALA A 419 -18.88 -2.40 5.72
N PHE A 420 -19.65 -2.70 4.68
CA PHE A 420 -19.48 -2.05 3.39
C PHE A 420 -20.13 -0.67 3.48
N CYS A 421 -19.38 0.40 3.26
CA CYS A 421 -19.96 1.74 3.21
C CYS A 421 -20.51 1.97 1.80
N ASN A 422 -21.81 2.26 1.74
CA ASN A 422 -22.56 2.39 0.52
C ASN A 422 -22.43 3.78 -0.09
N LEU A 423 -22.41 3.79 -1.42
CA LEU A 423 -22.51 4.98 -2.25
C LEU A 423 -23.82 5.03 -3.07
N ASN A 424 -24.74 4.06 -2.93
CA ASN A 424 -25.92 3.88 -3.78
C ASN A 424 -27.25 3.81 -3.01
N LYS A 425 -28.13 4.78 -3.26
CA LYS A 425 -29.59 4.54 -3.39
C LYS A 425 -30.06 5.40 -4.56
#